data_AF-A0A257NFU3-F1
#
_entry.id   AF-A0A257NFU3-F1
#
_cell.length_a   1.000
_cell.length_b   1.000
_cell.length_c   1.000
_cell.angle_alpha   90.00
_cell.angle_beta   90.00
_cell.angle_gamma   90.00
#
_symmetry.space_group_name_H-M   'P 1'
#
loop_
_entity.id
_entity.type
_entity.pdbx_description
1 polymer ?
#
loop_
_entity_poly.entity_id
_entity_poly.type
_entity_poly.pdbx_seq_one_letter_code
_entity_poly.pdbx_strand_id
1 'polypeptide(L)'
;WKIKLATGLEILLGRNEQLKKLQRYLKTLAVLKQEQVDAMAIVDLRYPNGYAVSWKPGTEEIDWSSIAIPNNEIQAHEKAIQSR
;
A
#
# COMPACT_ATOMS: atom_id res chain seq x y z
N TRP A 1 2.44 -20.37 -6.42
CA TRP A 1 3.80 -19.79 -6.36
C TRP A 1 3.87 -18.72 -5.28
N LYS A 2 5.04 -18.58 -4.63
CA LYS A 2 5.34 -17.46 -3.72
C LYS A 2 6.72 -16.90 -4.03
N ILE A 3 6.91 -15.60 -3.80
CA ILE A 3 8.21 -14.92 -3.86
C ILE A 3 8.55 -14.46 -2.44
N LYS A 4 9.80 -14.64 -2.02
CA LYS A 4 10.33 -14.07 -0.79
C LYS A 4 11.48 -13.13 -1.13
N LEU A 5 11.35 -11.86 -0.76
CA LEU A 5 12.38 -10.85 -1.01
C LEU A 5 13.43 -10.85 0.10
N ALA A 6 14.60 -10.27 -0.18
CA ALA A 6 15.66 -10.09 0.82
C ALA A 6 15.21 -9.25 2.02
N THR A 7 14.24 -8.36 1.83
CA THR A 7 13.60 -7.54 2.89
C THR A 7 12.71 -8.34 3.84
N GLY A 8 12.48 -9.63 3.54
CA GLY A 8 11.58 -10.50 4.28
C GLY A 8 10.12 -10.47 3.80
N LEU A 9 9.75 -9.55 2.91
CA LEU A 9 8.40 -9.49 2.32
C LEU A 9 8.07 -10.78 1.54
N GLU A 10 6.94 -11.39 1.86
CA GLU A 10 6.40 -12.55 1.12
C GLU A 10 5.25 -12.13 0.19
N ILE A 11 5.33 -12.52 -1.09
CA ILE A 11 4.29 -12.24 -2.09
C ILE A 11 3.65 -13.57 -2.54
N LEU A 12 2.35 -13.71 -2.28
CA LEU A 12 1.56 -14.89 -2.68
C LEU A 12 0.95 -14.66 -4.06
N LEU A 13 1.52 -15.29 -5.09
CA LEU A 13 1.09 -15.11 -6.49
C LEU A 13 -0.15 -15.95 -6.85
N GLY A 14 -0.42 -17.02 -6.08
CA GLY A 14 -1.46 -18.00 -6.41
C GLY A 14 -1.08 -18.93 -7.58
N ARG A 15 -2.11 -19.44 -8.26
CA ARG A 15 -1.99 -20.48 -9.30
C ARG A 15 -2.27 -20.01 -10.73
N ASN A 16 -2.89 -18.85 -10.92
CA ASN A 16 -3.28 -18.33 -12.24
C ASN A 16 -2.84 -16.87 -12.41
N GLU A 17 -2.56 -16.46 -13.66
CA GLU A 17 -2.26 -15.09 -14.07
C GLU A 17 -1.14 -14.40 -13.24
N GLN A 18 -0.12 -15.13 -12.79
CA GLN A 18 0.87 -14.63 -11.83
C GLN A 18 1.56 -13.35 -12.31
N LEU A 19 2.01 -13.34 -13.57
CA LEU A 19 2.71 -12.18 -14.15
C LEU A 19 1.82 -10.94 -14.18
N LYS A 20 0.58 -11.08 -14.69
CA LYS A 20 -0.40 -10.00 -14.76
C LYS A 20 -0.74 -9.43 -13.38
N LYS A 21 -0.91 -10.31 -12.38
CA LYS A 21 -1.18 -9.91 -11.00
C LYS A 21 0.01 -9.20 -10.35
N LEU A 22 1.23 -9.71 -10.56
CA LEU A 22 2.45 -9.06 -10.08
C LEU A 22 2.63 -7.67 -10.71
N GLN A 23 2.44 -7.55 -12.03
CA GLN A 23 2.49 -6.26 -12.72
C GLN A 23 1.48 -5.25 -12.17
N ARG A 24 0.25 -5.69 -11.88
CA ARG A 24 -0.76 -4.83 -11.26
C ARG A 24 -0.34 -4.36 -9.87
N TYR A 25 0.22 -5.26 -9.04
CA TYR A 25 0.77 -4.90 -7.74
C TYR A 25 1.91 -3.86 -7.85
N LEU A 26 2.88 -4.08 -8.75
CA LEU A 26 3.99 -3.15 -8.95
C LEU A 26 3.53 -1.74 -9.32
N LYS A 27 2.45 -1.59 -10.09
CA LYS A 27 1.86 -0.27 -10.40
C LYS A 27 1.35 0.46 -9.15
N THR A 28 0.87 -0.27 -8.14
CA THR A 28 0.39 0.34 -6.90
C THR A 28 1.53 0.81 -6.00
N LEU A 29 2.75 0.28 -6.15
CA LEU A 29 3.91 0.75 -5.37
C LEU A 29 4.26 2.20 -5.69
N ALA A 30 3.94 2.70 -6.89
CA ALA A 30 4.22 4.08 -7.30
C ALA A 30 3.43 5.14 -6.51
N VAL A 31 2.36 4.74 -5.81
CA VAL A 31 1.52 5.66 -5.01
C VAL A 31 1.67 5.42 -3.50
N LEU A 32 2.52 4.47 -3.09
CA LEU A 32 2.81 4.19 -1.69
C LEU A 32 4.14 4.82 -1.30
N LYS A 33 4.23 5.26 -0.05
CA LYS A 33 5.51 5.71 0.53
C LYS A 33 6.39 4.51 0.83
N GLN A 34 7.71 4.70 0.81
CA GLN A 34 8.68 3.61 1.04
C GLN A 34 8.47 2.95 2.40
N GLU A 35 8.16 3.73 3.43
CA GLU A 35 7.92 3.25 4.79
C GLU A 35 6.72 2.30 4.86
N GLN A 36 5.68 2.55 4.05
CA GLN A 36 4.51 1.68 3.96
C GLN A 36 4.88 0.36 3.30
N VAL A 37 5.70 0.38 2.25
CA VAL A 37 6.18 -0.84 1.59
C VAL A 37 7.06 -1.66 2.54
N ASP A 38 7.94 -0.98 3.29
CA ASP A 38 8.83 -1.62 4.25
C ASP A 38 8.09 -2.23 5.45
N ALA A 39 6.92 -1.69 5.79
CA ALA A 39 6.04 -2.23 6.82
C ALA A 39 5.26 -3.49 6.38
N MET A 40 5.23 -3.81 5.09
CA MET A 40 4.53 -5.00 4.60
C MET A 40 5.27 -6.29 5.02
N ALA A 41 4.52 -7.23 5.60
CA ALA A 41 5.01 -8.59 5.89
C ALA A 41 4.60 -9.56 4.77
N ILE A 42 3.33 -9.50 4.34
CA ILE A 42 2.76 -10.39 3.32
C ILE A 42 1.89 -9.59 2.36
N VAL A 43 2.03 -9.85 1.07
CA VAL A 43 1.13 -9.36 0.01
C VAL A 43 0.47 -10.55 -0.68
N ASP A 44 -0.86 -10.63 -0.62
CA ASP A 44 -1.63 -11.74 -1.19
C ASP A 44 -2.37 -11.34 -2.48
N LEU A 45 -1.83 -11.76 -3.62
CA LEU A 45 -2.34 -11.46 -4.96
C LEU A 45 -3.36 -12.49 -5.47
N ARG A 46 -3.84 -13.41 -4.62
CA ARG A 46 -4.77 -14.46 -5.05
C ARG A 46 -6.13 -13.91 -5.48
N TYR A 47 -6.49 -12.69 -5.07
CA TYR A 47 -7.77 -12.06 -5.38
C TYR A 47 -7.80 -11.46 -6.81
N PRO A 48 -8.87 -11.69 -7.59
CA PRO A 48 -8.98 -11.20 -8.97
C PRO A 48 -8.98 -9.67 -9.09
N ASN A 49 -9.60 -8.97 -8.15
CA ASN A 49 -9.87 -7.53 -8.24
C ASN A 49 -9.07 -6.68 -7.23
N GLY A 50 -8.08 -7.26 -6.56
CA GLY A 50 -7.29 -6.56 -5.55
C GLY A 50 -6.23 -7.47 -4.95
N TYR A 51 -5.73 -7.07 -3.79
CA TYR A 51 -4.83 -7.87 -2.98
C TYR A 51 -5.00 -7.51 -1.50
N ALA A 52 -4.60 -8.42 -0.62
CA ALA A 52 -4.54 -8.16 0.81
C ALA A 52 -3.09 -7.90 1.23
N VAL A 53 -2.91 -7.04 2.23
CA VAL A 53 -1.62 -6.79 2.86
C VAL A 53 -1.71 -7.16 4.33
N SER A 54 -0.74 -7.93 4.82
CA SER A 54 -0.50 -8.12 6.24
C SER A 54 0.73 -7.33 6.65
N TRP A 55 0.63 -6.59 7.74
CA TRP A 55 1.68 -5.69 8.23
C TRP A 55 2.61 -6.41 9.21
N LYS A 56 3.85 -5.92 9.32
CA LYS A 56 4.81 -6.39 10.33
C LYS A 56 4.30 -6.03 11.74
N PRO A 57 4.57 -6.85 12.78
CA PRO A 57 4.24 -6.50 14.15
C PRO A 57 4.83 -5.14 14.55
N GLY A 58 4.06 -4.32 15.27
CA GLY A 58 4.50 -2.98 15.69
C GLY A 58 4.47 -1.92 14.59
N THR A 59 3.90 -2.22 13.43
CA THR A 59 3.57 -1.19 12.41
C THR A 59 2.49 -0.27 12.97
N GLU A 60 2.73 1.04 12.96
CA GLU A 60 1.74 2.03 13.35
C GLU A 60 0.48 1.95 12.47
N GLU A 61 -0.67 2.33 13.03
CA GLU A 61 -1.92 2.31 12.28
C GLU A 61 -1.84 3.24 11.06
N ILE A 62 -2.12 2.70 9.88
CA ILE A 62 -2.09 3.47 8.66
C ILE A 62 -3.29 4.40 8.64
N ASP A 63 -3.04 5.70 8.65
CA ASP A 63 -4.08 6.70 8.45
C ASP A 63 -4.57 6.70 7.00
N TRP A 64 -5.59 5.88 6.74
CA TRP A 64 -6.24 5.76 5.43
C TRP A 64 -6.91 7.07 4.96
N SER A 65 -7.25 7.98 5.88
CA SER A 65 -7.90 9.24 5.53
C SER A 65 -6.95 10.18 4.77
N SER A 66 -5.66 10.14 5.11
CA SER A 66 -4.60 10.90 4.42
C SER A 66 -4.31 10.40 3.00
N ILE A 67 -4.57 9.12 2.71
CA ILE A 67 -4.27 8.47 1.42
C ILE A 67 -5.44 8.64 0.44
N ALA A 68 -6.68 8.58 0.94
CA ALA A 68 -7.89 8.65 0.11
C ALA A 68 -8.20 10.08 -0.39
N ILE A 69 -7.65 11.12 0.26
CA ILE A 69 -7.91 12.53 -0.07
C ILE A 69 -6.57 13.27 -0.19
N PRO A 70 -5.92 13.25 -1.36
CA PRO A 70 -4.56 13.80 -1.52
C PRO A 70 -4.47 15.34 -1.41
N ASN A 71 -5.58 16.08 -1.33
CA ASN A 71 -5.60 17.55 -1.42
C ASN A 71 -5.98 18.27 -0.11
N ASN A 72 -5.83 17.62 1.04
CA ASN A 72 -6.28 18.17 2.32
C ASN A 72 -5.33 19.22 2.94
N GLU A 73 -4.09 19.34 2.46
CA GLU A 73 -3.14 20.35 2.95
C GLU A 73 -3.53 21.78 2.55
N ILE A 74 -4.16 21.97 1.37
CA ILE A 74 -4.60 23.29 0.90
C ILE A 74 -5.82 23.79 1.70
N GLN A 75 -6.78 22.89 2.00
CA GLN A 75 -8.00 23.25 2.73
C GLN A 75 -7.74 23.60 4.20
N ALA A 76 -6.76 22.93 4.83
CA ALA A 76 -6.35 23.26 6.20
C ALA A 76 -5.68 24.65 6.28
N HIS A 77 -4.86 24.99 5.27
CA HIS A 77 -4.19 26.29 5.20
C HIS A 77 -5.18 27.44 4.90
N GLU A 78 -6.14 27.22 3.98
CA GLU A 78 -7.18 28.20 3.66
C GLU A 78 -8.13 28.47 4.84
N LYS A 79 -8.53 27.44 5.59
CA LYS A 79 -9.35 27.62 6.81
C LYS A 79 -8.63 28.42 7.89
N ALA A 80 -7.31 28.24 8.03
CA ALA A 80 -6.51 28.98 9.01
C ALA A 80 -6.29 30.46 8.61
N ILE A 81 -6.30 30.77 7.31
CA ILE A 81 -6.19 32.15 6.79
C ILE A 81 -7.54 32.89 6.88
N GLN A 82 -8.66 32.20 6.66
CA GLN A 82 -10.00 32.80 6.75
C GLN A 82 -10.50 33.04 8.19
N SER A 83 -9.87 32.41 9.19
CA SER A 83 -10.20 32.62 10.61
C SER A 83 -9.34 33.69 11.30
N ARG A 84 -8.61 34.51 10.52
CA ARG A 84 -7.79 35.64 10.98
C ARG A 84 -8.35 36.94 10.44
#